data_AF-A0A1M3PPT5-F1
#
_entry.id   AF-A0A1M3PPT5-F1
#
_cell.length_a   1.000
_cell.length_b   1.000
_cell.length_c   1.000
_cell.angle_alpha   90.00
_cell.angle_beta   90.00
_cell.angle_gamma   90.00
#
_symmetry.space_group_name_H-M   'P 1'
#
loop_
_entity.id
_entity.type
_entity.pdbx_description
1 polymer ?
#
loop_
_entity_poly.entity_id
_entity_poly.type
_entity_poly.pdbx_seq_one_letter_code
_entity_poly.pdbx_strand_id
1 'polypeptide(L)' 'MRECFSFTKAEIIVAQGLLAGKTAEDIAEDRGASVATIRTHIRHLLEKTSTRRIADLIALLSNLP' A
#
# COMPACT_ATOMS: atom_id res chain seq x y z
N MET A 1 16.42 -2.28 12.40
CA MET A 1 15.73 -1.15 11.78
C MET A 1 14.28 -1.58 11.55
N ARG A 2 13.38 -1.34 12.52
CA ARG A 2 12.00 -1.88 12.49
C ARG A 2 11.00 -0.86 13.02
N GLU A 3 11.19 0.41 12.71
CA GLU A 3 10.25 1.45 13.08
C GLU A 3 10.20 2.44 11.94
N CYS A 4 9.05 2.59 11.29
CA CYS A 4 8.74 3.88 10.68
C CYS A 4 7.26 4.05 10.35
N PHE A 5 6.47 2.99 10.23
CA PHE A 5 5.04 3.13 10.03
C PHE A 5 4.26 2.00 10.70
N SER A 6 3.43 2.33 11.69
CA SER A 6 2.39 1.43 12.21
C SER A 6 1.30 1.26 11.15
N PHE A 7 1.64 0.56 10.08
CA PHE A 7 0.70 0.11 9.07
C PHE A 7 -0.13 -1.03 9.66
N THR A 8 -1.44 -0.97 9.44
CA THR A 8 -2.31 -2.11 9.71
C THR A 8 -1.98 -3.25 8.74
N LYS A 9 -2.34 -4.49 9.10
CA LYS A 9 -2.18 -5.65 8.20
C LYS A 9 -2.79 -5.39 6.82
N ALA A 10 -3.92 -4.69 6.76
CA ALA A 10 -4.56 -4.30 5.51
C ALA A 10 -3.67 -3.40 4.64
N GLU A 11 -3.06 -2.38 5.25
CA GLU A 11 -2.13 -1.48 4.55
C GLU A 11 -0.88 -2.23 4.06
N ILE A 12 -0.25 -3.07 4.88
CA ILE A 12 0.95 -3.84 4.49
C ILE A 12 0.68 -4.73 3.27
N ILE A 13 -0.41 -5.49 3.35
CA ILE A 13 -1.07 -6.18 2.25
C ILE A 13 -1.03 -5.41 0.91
N VAL A 14 -1.67 -4.24 0.96
CA VAL A 14 -1.86 -3.39 -0.22
C VAL A 14 -0.52 -2.88 -0.71
N ALA A 15 0.34 -2.41 0.18
CA ALA A 15 1.68 -1.95 -0.15
C ALA A 15 2.53 -3.05 -0.81
N GLN A 16 2.47 -4.29 -0.32
CA GLN A 16 3.16 -5.44 -0.91
C GLN A 16 2.63 -5.79 -2.31
N GLY A 17 1.31 -5.76 -2.50
CA GLY A 17 0.72 -5.96 -3.82
C GLY A 17 1.19 -4.90 -4.81
N LEU A 18 1.21 -3.64 -4.38
CA LEU A 18 1.71 -2.52 -5.19
C LEU A 18 3.20 -2.66 -5.51
N LEU A 19 4.03 -3.09 -4.55
CA LEU A 19 5.46 -3.40 -4.76
C LEU A 19 5.66 -4.54 -5.76
N ALA A 20 4.75 -5.52 -5.80
CA ALA A 20 4.75 -6.60 -6.76
C ALA A 20 4.21 -6.20 -8.15
N GLY A 21 3.82 -4.93 -8.34
CA GLY A 21 3.24 -4.45 -9.60
C GLY A 21 1.76 -4.79 -9.79
N LYS A 22 1.07 -5.30 -8.75
CA LYS A 22 -0.36 -5.59 -8.78
C LYS A 22 -1.17 -4.31 -8.72
N THR A 23 -2.31 -4.29 -9.40
CA THR A 23 -3.26 -3.17 -9.35
C THR A 23 -4.17 -3.27 -8.13
N ALA A 24 -4.86 -2.17 -7.79
CA ALA A 24 -5.84 -2.17 -6.71
C ALA A 24 -6.97 -3.20 -6.93
N GLU A 25 -7.25 -3.55 -8.18
CA GLU A 25 -8.24 -4.57 -8.57
C GLU A 25 -7.72 -5.98 -8.29
N ASP A 26 -6.49 -6.29 -8.69
CA ASP A 26 -5.84 -7.58 -8.38
C ASP A 26 -5.75 -7.80 -6.86
N ILE A 27 -5.37 -6.77 -6.12
CA ILE A 27 -5.28 -6.81 -4.65
C ILE A 27 -6.68 -6.96 -4.00
N ALA A 28 -7.71 -6.40 -4.63
CA ALA A 28 -9.09 -6.53 -4.18
C ALA A 28 -9.59 -7.97 -4.37
N GLU A 29 -9.32 -8.55 -5.55
CA GLU A 29 -9.66 -9.93 -5.89
C GLU A 29 -8.94 -10.93 -4.99
N ASP A 30 -7.62 -10.78 -4.82
CA ASP A 30 -6.77 -11.62 -3.96
C ASP A 30 -7.25 -11.67 -2.50
N ARG A 31 -7.90 -10.60 -2.04
CA ARG A 31 -8.42 -10.46 -0.67
C ARG A 31 -9.89 -10.75 -0.50
N GLY A 32 -10.65 -10.88 -1.59
CA GLY A 32 -12.11 -10.85 -1.54
C GLY A 32 -12.66 -9.54 -0.95
N ALA A 33 -11.97 -8.41 -1.18
CA ALA A 33 -12.40 -7.09 -0.73
C ALA A 33 -12.86 -6.25 -1.92
N SER A 34 -13.72 -5.25 -1.70
CA SER A 34 -14.09 -4.32 -2.77
C SER A 34 -12.92 -3.41 -3.16
N VAL A 35 -12.79 -3.10 -4.45
CA VAL A 35 -11.79 -2.15 -4.97
C VAL A 35 -11.86 -0.80 -4.25
N ALA A 36 -13.07 -0.35 -3.89
CA ALA A 36 -13.26 0.86 -3.08
C ALA A 36 -12.55 0.79 -1.71
N THR A 37 -12.62 -0.35 -1.03
CA THR A 37 -11.93 -0.58 0.25
C THR A 37 -10.41 -0.54 0.07
N ILE A 38 -9.90 -1.18 -0.99
CA ILE A 38 -8.47 -1.11 -1.32
C ILE A 38 -8.04 0.32 -1.61
N ARG A 39 -8.81 1.07 -2.41
CA ARG A 39 -8.52 2.49 -2.71
C ARG A 39 -8.49 3.36 -1.45
N THR A 40 -9.37 3.12 -0.48
CA THR A 40 -9.32 3.80 0.82
C THR A 40 -8.06 3.46 1.59
N HIS A 41 -7.65 2.19 1.63
CA HIS A 41 -6.39 1.78 2.26
C HIS A 41 -5.17 2.40 1.57
N ILE A 42 -5.15 2.46 0.23
CA ILE A 42 -4.10 3.15 -0.55
C ILE A 42 -4.05 4.62 -0.15
N ARG A 43 -5.19 5.29 -0.04
CA ARG A 43 -5.23 6.70 0.35
C ARG A 43 -4.67 6.92 1.76
N HIS A 44 -5.07 6.11 2.72
CA HIS A 44 -4.51 6.18 4.08
C HIS A 44 -3.00 5.90 4.11
N LEU A 45 -2.52 4.95 3.29
CA LEU A 45 -1.09 4.68 3.11
C LEU A 45 -0.34 5.90 2.59
N LEU A 46 -0.87 6.54 1.54
CA LEU A 46 -0.29 7.74 0.94
C LEU A 46 -0.24 8.89 1.95
N GLU A 47 -1.32 9.09 2.71
CA GLU A 47 -1.39 10.10 3.77
C GLU A 47 -0.39 9.80 4.91
N LYS A 48 -0.32 8.56 5.39
CA LYS A 48 0.63 8.15 6.44
C LYS A 48 2.09 8.29 6.01
N THR A 49 2.39 7.99 4.76
CA THR A 49 3.75 8.08 4.21
C THR A 49 4.09 9.46 3.66
N SER A 50 3.15 10.42 3.72
CA SER A 50 3.27 11.74 3.10
C SER A 50 3.65 11.68 1.61
N THR A 51 3.15 10.66 0.91
CA THR A 51 3.37 10.47 -0.53
C THR A 51 2.13 10.88 -1.32
N ARG A 52 2.33 11.36 -2.55
CA ARG A 52 1.21 11.79 -3.44
C ARG A 52 0.83 10.75 -4.48
N ARG A 53 1.68 9.76 -4.73
CA ARG A 53 1.50 8.76 -5.79
C ARG A 53 1.90 7.38 -5.29
N ILE A 54 1.21 6.36 -5.80
CA ILE A 54 1.55 4.95 -5.55
C ILE A 54 3.00 4.65 -5.91
N ALA A 55 3.50 5.19 -7.03
CA ALA A 55 4.90 5.02 -7.43
C ALA A 55 5.89 5.63 -6.41
N ASP A 56 5.50 6.73 -5.75
CA ASP A 56 6.32 7.42 -4.74
C ASP A 56 6.35 6.60 -3.44
N LEU A 57 5.20 6.04 -3.04
CA LEU A 57 5.11 5.06 -1.96
C LEU A 57 5.97 3.82 -2.24
N ILE A 58 5.88 3.25 -3.45
CA ILE A 58 6.70 2.09 -3.87
C ILE A 58 8.18 2.44 -3.81
N ALA A 59 8.58 3.60 -4.33
CA ALA A 59 9.96 4.07 -4.28
C ALA A 59 10.45 4.25 -2.84
N LEU A 60 9.64 4.86 -1.97
CA LEU A 60 9.95 5.03 -0.55
C LEU A 60 10.13 3.68 0.16
N LEU A 61 9.22 2.73 -0.08
CA LEU A 61 9.28 1.39 0.50
C LEU A 61 10.45 0.57 -0.05
N SER A 62 10.81 0.74 -1.32
CA SER A 62 11.95 0.07 -1.96
C SER A 62 13.29 0.66 -1.51
N ASN A 63 13.29 1.90 -1.02
CA ASN A 63 14.47 2.62 -0.54
C ASN A 63 14.66 2.48 0.99
N LEU A 64 13.86 1.64 1.66
CA LEU A 64 14.03 1.29 3.07
C LEU A 64 15.07 0.14 3.16
N PRO A 65 16.23 0.37 3.81
CA PRO A 65 17.32 -0.63 3.90
C PRO A 65 17.01 -1.82 4.80
#